data_AF-A0A0D7BET7-F1
#
_entry.id   AF-A0A0D7BET7-F1
#
_cell.length_a   1.000
_cell.length_b   1.000
_cell.length_c   1.000
_cell.angle_alpha   90.00
_cell.angle_beta   90.00
_cell.angle_gamma   90.00
#
_symmetry.space_group_name_H-M   'P 1'
#
loop_
_entity.id
_entity.type
_entity.pdbx_description
1 polymer ?
#
loop_
_entity_poly.entity_id
_entity_poly.type
_entity_poly.pdbx_seq_one_letter_code
_entity_poly.pdbx_strand_id
1 'polypeptide(L)'
;MEGLPVDFSHPAVRDYMTLIRLQVLTPLSLLINIAALSICAFVVNPSMGTIAKQYPTVITPRPSAVATYLIALYAMQLGYCILLVIARKPETKQTLIKGPGFPLVIANWVMAFWAICWIMKWFLAATVFQGIILACLLYSNLVLLIYHRPTNKRPLDTALIHAPMRFFLVLQLSLIFPLSLFITLGLTHTPSAPGPPEDYDLYQWAGFGVVFGTNFLGWLVVVFRRDIVWCVAATWVCVALFTMRPKPAPVYITAIVFTVLHPVGLLGSLIYSKFYQDNSVSLPGDDTDHPGLHNGSSTQAGRVERAPREVEADQVWS
;
A
#
# COMPACT_ATOMS: atom_id res chain seq x y z
N MET A 1 15.18 -14.27 -40.43
CA MET A 1 15.22 -14.75 -39.02
C MET A 1 13.83 -15.29 -38.67
N GLU A 2 13.45 -16.39 -39.32
CA GLU A 2 12.13 -17.03 -39.20
C GLU A 2 12.39 -18.46 -38.74
N GLY A 3 11.96 -18.82 -37.54
CA GLY A 3 12.28 -20.14 -36.99
C GLY A 3 12.20 -20.29 -35.47
N LEU A 4 11.57 -19.37 -34.74
CA LEU A 4 11.16 -19.63 -33.37
C LEU A 4 9.68 -20.04 -33.38
N PRO A 5 9.30 -21.22 -32.83
CA PRO A 5 7.90 -21.69 -32.80
C PRO A 5 7.01 -20.89 -31.83
N VAL A 6 7.49 -19.75 -31.34
CA VAL A 6 6.84 -18.90 -30.34
C VAL A 6 6.87 -17.46 -30.86
N ASP A 7 5.68 -16.92 -31.12
CA ASP A 7 5.51 -15.52 -31.50
C ASP A 7 5.66 -14.61 -30.27
N PHE A 8 6.85 -14.02 -30.12
CA PHE A 8 7.18 -13.06 -29.06
C PHE A 8 6.48 -11.70 -29.20
N SER A 9 5.80 -11.45 -30.33
CA SER A 9 5.01 -10.23 -30.54
C SER A 9 3.59 -10.34 -29.95
N HIS A 10 3.09 -11.57 -29.75
CA HIS A 10 1.75 -11.80 -29.21
C HIS A 10 1.64 -11.34 -27.73
N PRO A 11 0.64 -10.52 -27.35
CA PRO A 11 0.49 -10.00 -25.99
C PRO A 11 0.41 -11.08 -24.89
N ALA A 12 -0.25 -12.21 -25.14
CA ALA A 12 -0.36 -13.31 -24.19
C ALA A 12 0.99 -13.99 -23.89
N VAL A 13 1.87 -14.11 -24.90
CA VAL A 13 3.22 -14.69 -24.74
C VAL A 13 4.09 -13.74 -23.92
N ARG A 14 3.98 -12.42 -24.15
CA ARG A 14 4.69 -11.39 -23.36
C ARG A 14 4.25 -11.37 -21.90
N ASP A 15 2.95 -11.44 -21.64
CA ASP A 15 2.40 -11.51 -20.28
C ASP A 15 2.89 -12.77 -19.56
N TYR A 16 2.91 -13.92 -20.26
CA TYR A 16 3.43 -15.17 -19.70
C TYR A 16 4.93 -15.11 -19.39
N MET A 17 5.75 -14.57 -20.30
CA MET A 17 7.18 -14.37 -20.05
C MET A 17 7.44 -13.41 -18.90
N THR A 18 6.64 -12.35 -18.79
CA THR A 18 6.75 -11.38 -17.69
C THR A 18 6.37 -12.03 -16.35
N LEU A 19 5.34 -12.87 -16.34
CA LEU A 19 4.96 -13.66 -15.17
C LEU A 19 6.12 -14.57 -14.72
N ILE A 20 6.75 -15.30 -15.64
CA ILE A 20 7.89 -16.17 -15.30
C ILE A 20 9.04 -15.35 -14.71
N ARG A 21 9.37 -14.21 -15.33
CA ARG A 21 10.41 -13.32 -14.81
C ARG A 21 10.07 -12.83 -13.41
N LEU A 22 8.82 -12.42 -13.16
CA LEU A 22 8.38 -11.97 -11.84
C LEU A 22 8.37 -13.10 -10.80
N GLN A 23 8.03 -14.32 -11.18
CA GLN A 23 8.05 -15.48 -10.28
C GLN A 23 9.45 -15.82 -9.79
N VAL A 24 10.49 -15.56 -10.60
CA VAL A 24 11.88 -15.76 -10.19
C VAL A 24 12.43 -14.51 -9.49
N LEU A 25 12.19 -13.34 -10.07
CA LEU A 25 12.82 -12.09 -9.65
C LEU A 25 12.25 -11.55 -8.33
N THR A 26 10.95 -11.71 -8.09
CA THR A 26 10.32 -11.24 -6.84
C THR A 26 10.86 -11.96 -5.61
N PRO A 27 10.82 -13.30 -5.50
CA PRO A 27 11.36 -13.99 -4.32
C PRO A 27 12.87 -13.79 -4.18
N LEU A 28 13.61 -13.74 -5.29
CA LEU A 28 15.04 -13.44 -5.27
C LEU A 28 15.32 -12.05 -4.68
N SER A 29 14.62 -11.02 -5.16
CA SER A 29 14.77 -9.65 -4.65
C SER A 29 14.40 -9.54 -3.17
N LEU A 30 13.35 -10.24 -2.73
CA LEU A 30 12.92 -10.28 -1.33
C LEU A 30 14.00 -10.93 -0.45
N LEU A 31 14.55 -12.06 -0.89
CA LEU A 31 15.58 -12.78 -0.14
C LEU A 31 16.87 -11.96 -0.01
N ILE A 32 17.29 -11.29 -1.09
CA ILE A 32 18.44 -10.38 -1.07
C ILE A 32 18.20 -9.21 -0.12
N ASN A 33 17.00 -8.62 -0.14
CA ASN A 33 16.62 -7.53 0.76
C ASN A 33 16.68 -7.97 2.23
N ILE A 34 16.08 -9.12 2.57
CA ILE A 34 16.11 -9.68 3.93
C ILE A 34 17.55 -9.97 4.37
N ALA A 35 18.36 -10.57 3.51
CA ALA A 35 19.76 -10.88 3.80
C ALA A 35 20.58 -9.61 4.06
N ALA A 36 20.49 -8.62 3.17
CA ALA A 36 21.21 -7.35 3.30
C ALA A 36 20.83 -6.62 4.60
N LEU A 37 19.53 -6.50 4.90
CA LEU A 37 19.07 -5.86 6.13
C LEU A 37 19.48 -6.62 7.39
N SER A 38 19.42 -7.97 7.36
CA SER A 38 19.84 -8.78 8.50
C SER A 38 21.35 -8.64 8.78
N ILE A 39 22.17 -8.65 7.72
CA ILE A 39 23.62 -8.44 7.83
C ILE A 39 23.91 -7.04 8.38
N CYS A 40 23.27 -5.99 7.85
CA CYS A 40 23.46 -4.62 8.31
C CYS A 40 22.95 -4.41 9.75
N ALA A 41 21.90 -5.12 10.17
CA ALA A 41 21.30 -4.99 11.49
C ALA A 41 22.06 -5.76 12.58
N PHE A 42 22.59 -6.96 12.28
CA PHE A 42 23.09 -7.88 13.30
C PHE A 42 24.57 -8.27 13.16
N VAL A 43 25.13 -8.23 11.95
CA VAL A 43 26.48 -8.76 11.68
C VAL A 43 27.51 -7.64 11.61
N VAL A 44 27.18 -6.53 10.94
CA VAL A 44 28.11 -5.41 10.73
C VAL A 44 28.17 -4.52 11.97
N ASN A 45 29.39 -4.07 12.30
CA ASN A 45 29.65 -3.08 13.34
C ASN A 45 30.33 -1.84 12.73
N PRO A 46 29.79 -0.61 12.93
CA PRO A 46 28.55 -0.29 13.64
C PRO A 46 27.31 -0.82 12.92
N SER A 47 26.35 -1.36 13.68
CA SER A 47 25.07 -1.84 13.13
C SER A 47 24.10 -0.71 12.83
N MET A 48 23.03 -0.99 12.08
CA MET A 48 22.00 0.02 11.75
C MET A 48 21.41 0.68 13.00
N GLY A 49 21.19 -0.10 14.06
CA GLY A 49 20.68 0.40 15.34
C GLY A 49 21.70 1.29 16.05
N THR A 50 23.00 0.97 15.95
CA THR A 50 24.08 1.81 16.48
C THR A 50 24.18 3.13 15.73
N ILE A 51 24.11 3.11 14.40
CA ILE A 51 24.07 4.33 13.58
C ILE A 51 22.84 5.18 13.93
N ALA A 52 21.65 4.57 14.06
CA ALA A 52 20.43 5.30 14.42
C ALA A 52 20.51 5.97 15.81
N LYS A 53 21.28 5.39 16.74
CA LYS A 53 21.57 6.01 18.05
C LYS A 53 22.58 7.15 17.97
N GLN A 54 23.50 7.12 17.01
CA GLN A 54 24.48 8.21 16.78
C GLN A 54 23.83 9.45 16.17
N TYR A 55 22.73 9.28 15.44
CA TYR A 55 21.99 10.36 14.79
C TYR A 55 20.53 10.39 15.26
N PRO A 56 20.27 10.67 16.56
CA PRO A 56 18.91 10.77 17.07
C PRO A 56 18.20 11.97 16.45
N THR A 57 16.92 11.81 16.13
CA THR A 57 16.05 12.86 15.59
C THR A 57 14.76 12.91 16.41
N VAL A 58 14.01 13.98 16.23
CA VAL A 58 12.71 14.15 16.87
C VAL A 58 11.72 13.04 16.51
N ILE A 59 11.88 12.40 15.34
CA ILE A 59 11.05 11.30 14.84
C ILE A 59 11.71 9.92 14.97
N THR A 60 12.83 9.78 15.67
CA THR A 60 13.49 8.47 15.85
C THR A 60 12.55 7.48 16.58
N PRO A 61 12.17 6.36 15.96
CA PRO A 61 11.25 5.39 16.55
C PRO A 61 11.97 4.44 17.51
N ARG A 62 11.18 3.68 18.27
CA ARG A 62 11.69 2.56 19.06
C ARG A 62 12.19 1.43 18.13
N PRO A 63 13.47 1.05 18.16
CA PRO A 63 14.03 0.08 17.21
C PRO A 63 13.31 -1.28 17.20
N SER A 64 12.92 -1.79 18.37
CA SER A 64 12.20 -3.07 18.46
C SER A 64 10.84 -3.04 17.76
N ALA A 65 10.12 -1.92 17.84
CA ALA A 65 8.81 -1.78 17.20
C ALA A 65 8.93 -1.72 15.67
N VAL A 66 9.98 -1.06 15.15
CA VAL A 66 10.31 -1.06 13.71
C VAL A 66 10.69 -2.45 13.23
N ALA A 67 11.49 -3.19 14.00
CA ALA A 67 11.86 -4.56 13.66
C ALA A 67 10.63 -5.48 13.56
N THR A 68 9.69 -5.38 14.50
CA THR A 68 8.41 -6.12 14.42
C THR A 68 7.61 -5.75 13.18
N TYR A 69 7.56 -4.46 12.81
CA TYR A 69 6.89 -4.03 11.59
C TYR A 69 7.54 -4.63 10.34
N LEU A 70 8.88 -4.62 10.26
CA LEU A 70 9.62 -5.20 9.14
C LEU A 70 9.40 -6.71 9.02
N ILE A 71 9.37 -7.44 10.13
CA ILE A 71 9.07 -8.88 10.15
C ILE A 71 7.67 -9.13 9.57
N ALA A 72 6.66 -8.37 10.02
CA ALA A 72 5.30 -8.49 9.49
C ALA A 72 5.25 -8.16 8.00
N LEU A 73 5.93 -7.09 7.56
CA LEU A 73 6.04 -6.72 6.16
C LEU A 73 6.66 -7.84 5.31
N TYR A 74 7.75 -8.44 5.76
CA TYR A 74 8.38 -9.55 5.03
C TYR A 74 7.55 -10.81 5.00
N ALA A 75 6.83 -11.12 6.08
CA ALA A 75 5.86 -12.21 6.09
C ALA A 75 4.75 -11.99 5.03
N MET A 76 4.23 -10.77 4.92
CA MET A 76 3.25 -10.43 3.88
C MET A 76 3.83 -10.50 2.47
N GLN A 77 5.07 -10.03 2.26
CA GLN A 77 5.75 -10.14 0.96
C GLN A 77 6.05 -11.59 0.58
N LEU A 78 6.35 -12.45 1.55
CA LEU A 78 6.46 -13.89 1.31
C LEU A 78 5.11 -14.48 0.87
N GLY A 79 4.02 -14.07 1.51
CA GLY A 79 2.66 -14.41 1.07
C GLY A 79 2.36 -13.97 -0.35
N TYR A 80 2.80 -12.77 -0.75
CA TYR A 80 2.71 -12.29 -2.13
C TYR A 80 3.49 -13.18 -3.11
N CYS A 81 4.71 -13.60 -2.76
CA CYS A 81 5.50 -14.53 -3.57
C CYS A 81 4.82 -15.90 -3.73
N ILE A 82 4.21 -16.42 -2.67
CA ILE A 82 3.45 -17.68 -2.73
C ILE A 82 2.23 -17.52 -3.65
N LEU A 83 1.51 -16.40 -3.54
CA LEU A 83 0.37 -16.10 -4.42
C LEU A 83 0.79 -16.00 -5.90
N LEU A 84 1.95 -15.40 -6.20
CA LEU A 84 2.50 -15.33 -7.56
C LEU A 84 2.67 -16.71 -8.22
N VAL A 85 3.02 -17.74 -7.44
CA VAL A 85 3.24 -19.10 -7.94
C VAL A 85 1.91 -19.87 -8.03
N ILE A 86 1.04 -19.71 -7.04
CA ILE A 86 -0.21 -20.49 -6.93
C ILE A 86 -1.35 -19.89 -7.79
N ALA A 87 -1.32 -18.60 -8.10
CA ALA A 87 -2.39 -17.93 -8.82
C ALA A 87 -2.68 -18.57 -10.18
N ARG A 88 -3.85 -19.22 -10.31
CA ARG A 88 -4.32 -19.83 -11.57
C ARG A 88 -5.20 -18.90 -12.39
N LYS A 89 -5.91 -17.98 -11.73
CA LYS A 89 -6.90 -17.10 -12.37
C LYS A 89 -6.20 -16.00 -13.21
N PRO A 90 -6.65 -15.72 -14.44
CA PRO A 90 -6.00 -14.75 -15.33
C PRO A 90 -6.07 -13.32 -14.78
N GLU A 91 -7.18 -12.95 -14.14
CA GLU A 91 -7.36 -11.63 -13.53
C GLU A 91 -6.38 -11.37 -12.37
N THR A 92 -6.15 -12.38 -11.52
CA THR A 92 -5.17 -12.30 -10.43
C THR A 92 -3.76 -12.16 -10.99
N LYS A 93 -3.42 -12.94 -12.04
CA LYS A 93 -2.13 -12.82 -12.75
C LYS A 93 -1.93 -11.43 -13.36
N GLN A 94 -2.94 -10.85 -14.00
CA GLN A 94 -2.85 -9.50 -14.55
C GLN A 94 -2.65 -8.45 -13.46
N THR A 95 -3.36 -8.56 -12.35
CA THR A 95 -3.20 -7.65 -11.20
C THR A 95 -1.79 -7.73 -10.64
N LEU A 96 -1.23 -8.95 -10.51
CA LEU A 96 0.13 -9.20 -10.03
C LEU A 96 1.19 -8.61 -10.96
N ILE A 97 1.05 -8.81 -12.27
CA ILE A 97 2.03 -8.34 -13.26
C ILE A 97 1.96 -6.82 -13.44
N LYS A 98 0.75 -6.28 -13.67
CA LYS A 98 0.54 -4.90 -14.09
C LYS A 98 0.43 -3.92 -12.93
N GLY A 99 0.15 -4.40 -11.71
CA GLY A 99 0.08 -3.58 -10.51
C GLY A 99 1.44 -3.48 -9.81
N PRO A 100 1.73 -4.34 -8.82
CA PRO A 100 2.91 -4.20 -7.99
C PRO A 100 4.15 -4.94 -8.48
N GLY A 101 4.04 -5.88 -9.44
CA GLY A 101 5.09 -6.83 -9.78
C GLY A 101 6.49 -6.24 -9.91
N PHE A 102 6.72 -5.41 -10.93
CA PHE A 102 8.06 -4.86 -11.20
C PHE A 102 8.49 -3.76 -10.21
N PRO A 103 7.62 -2.80 -9.81
CA PRO A 103 8.02 -1.78 -8.84
C PRO A 103 8.33 -2.35 -7.45
N LEU A 104 7.68 -3.45 -7.02
CA LEU A 104 7.99 -4.12 -5.76
C LEU A 104 9.38 -4.76 -5.79
N VAL A 105 9.75 -5.39 -6.91
CA VAL A 105 11.10 -5.92 -7.13
C VAL A 105 12.13 -4.79 -7.00
N ILE A 106 11.92 -3.67 -7.69
CA ILE A 106 12.82 -2.51 -7.62
C ILE A 106 12.90 -2.01 -6.18
N ALA A 107 11.76 -1.84 -5.51
CA ALA A 107 11.71 -1.38 -4.12
C ALA A 107 12.53 -2.30 -3.19
N ASN A 108 12.48 -3.62 -3.38
CA ASN A 108 13.28 -4.57 -2.58
C ASN A 108 14.79 -4.43 -2.82
N TRP A 109 15.21 -4.32 -4.09
CA TRP A 109 16.62 -4.10 -4.42
C TRP A 109 17.13 -2.76 -3.87
N VAL A 110 16.37 -1.69 -4.10
CA VAL A 110 16.73 -0.34 -3.64
C VAL A 110 16.76 -0.28 -2.11
N MET A 111 15.86 -1.01 -1.42
CA MET A 111 15.89 -1.12 0.04
C MET A 111 17.14 -1.84 0.56
N ALA A 112 17.63 -2.86 -0.17
CA ALA A 112 18.89 -3.53 0.15
C ALA A 112 20.09 -2.56 0.02
N PHE A 113 20.16 -1.82 -1.08
CA PHE A 113 21.21 -0.81 -1.29
C PHE A 113 21.14 0.34 -0.30
N TRP A 114 19.92 0.76 0.07
CA TRP A 114 19.72 1.74 1.13
C TRP A 114 20.34 1.29 2.45
N ALA A 115 20.15 0.03 2.86
CA ALA A 115 20.71 -0.48 4.12
C ALA A 115 22.24 -0.39 4.13
N ILE A 116 22.89 -0.67 2.99
CA ILE A 116 24.34 -0.53 2.82
C ILE A 116 24.75 0.94 2.94
N CYS A 117 24.10 1.84 2.21
CA CYS A 117 24.40 3.28 2.27
C CYS A 117 24.18 3.86 3.67
N TRP A 118 23.17 3.39 4.40
CA TRP A 118 22.91 3.78 5.78
C TRP A 118 24.08 3.44 6.69
N ILE A 119 24.61 2.21 6.61
CA ILE A 119 25.77 1.78 7.38
C ILE A 119 27.03 2.58 7.02
N MET A 120 27.22 2.87 5.73
CA MET A 120 28.33 3.70 5.26
C MET A 120 28.19 5.20 5.60
N LYS A 121 27.10 5.59 6.29
CA LYS A 121 26.77 6.99 6.62
C LYS A 121 26.62 7.89 5.39
N TRP A 122 26.31 7.31 4.23
CA TRP A 122 26.00 8.05 3.00
C TRP A 122 24.54 8.50 3.01
N PHE A 123 24.19 9.38 3.96
CA PHE A 123 22.80 9.73 4.24
C PHE A 123 22.07 10.39 3.05
N LEU A 124 22.78 11.19 2.24
CA LEU A 124 22.22 11.74 1.01
C LEU A 124 21.81 10.62 0.03
N ALA A 125 22.71 9.68 -0.25
CA ALA A 125 22.42 8.54 -1.13
C ALA A 125 21.30 7.66 -0.54
N ALA A 126 21.33 7.44 0.78
CA ALA A 126 20.27 6.72 1.48
C ALA A 126 18.90 7.42 1.30
N THR A 127 18.84 8.75 1.43
CA THR A 127 17.60 9.51 1.24
C THR A 127 17.12 9.47 -0.21
N VAL A 128 18.03 9.53 -1.18
CA VAL A 128 17.69 9.36 -2.61
C VAL A 128 17.08 7.98 -2.86
N PHE A 129 17.68 6.92 -2.32
CA PHE A 129 17.13 5.57 -2.41
C PHE A 129 15.75 5.46 -1.74
N GLN A 130 15.54 6.11 -0.60
CA GLN A 130 14.21 6.16 0.03
C GLN A 130 13.19 6.91 -0.83
N GLY A 131 13.59 7.98 -1.50
CA GLY A 131 12.75 8.69 -2.47
C GLY A 131 12.33 7.79 -3.64
N ILE A 132 13.27 7.01 -4.18
CA ILE A 132 13.01 6.04 -5.25
C ILE A 132 12.03 4.96 -4.78
N ILE A 133 12.24 4.39 -3.60
CA ILE A 133 11.34 3.38 -3.03
C ILE A 133 9.94 3.98 -2.85
N LEU A 134 9.85 5.18 -2.27
CA LEU A 134 8.58 5.87 -2.05
C LEU A 134 7.84 6.11 -3.38
N ALA A 135 8.54 6.55 -4.42
CA ALA A 135 7.97 6.75 -5.75
C ALA A 135 7.45 5.43 -6.37
N CYS A 136 8.23 4.35 -6.29
CA CYS A 136 7.80 3.02 -6.75
C CYS A 136 6.54 2.53 -6.01
N LEU A 137 6.50 2.70 -4.68
CA LEU A 137 5.37 2.26 -3.86
C LEU A 137 4.13 3.14 -4.07
N LEU A 138 4.30 4.45 -4.24
CA LEU A 138 3.21 5.36 -4.59
C LEU A 138 2.62 5.01 -5.96
N TYR A 139 3.47 4.79 -6.96
CA TYR A 139 3.05 4.37 -8.29
C TYR A 139 2.23 3.07 -8.22
N SER A 140 2.75 2.02 -7.58
CA SER A 140 2.03 0.75 -7.46
C SER A 140 0.73 0.86 -6.70
N ASN A 141 0.69 1.63 -5.60
CA ASN A 141 -0.56 1.82 -4.86
C ASN A 141 -1.58 2.61 -5.68
N LEU A 142 -1.16 3.61 -6.47
CA LEU A 142 -2.03 4.36 -7.37
C LEU A 142 -2.57 3.46 -8.50
N VAL A 143 -1.73 2.63 -9.11
CA VAL A 143 -2.16 1.67 -10.14
C VAL A 143 -3.14 0.65 -9.58
N LEU A 144 -2.87 0.11 -8.38
CA LEU A 144 -3.80 -0.77 -7.67
C LEU A 144 -5.12 -0.05 -7.34
N LEU A 145 -5.07 1.24 -7.03
CA LEU A 145 -6.26 2.03 -6.70
C LEU A 145 -7.16 2.30 -7.90
N ILE A 146 -6.56 2.62 -9.05
CA ILE A 146 -7.27 3.04 -10.27
C ILE A 146 -7.72 1.83 -11.07
N TYR A 147 -6.79 0.90 -11.36
CA TYR A 147 -7.01 -0.16 -12.34
C TYR A 147 -7.43 -1.49 -11.72
N HIS A 148 -7.07 -1.77 -10.46
CA HIS A 148 -7.30 -3.07 -9.84
C HIS A 148 -7.92 -2.93 -8.45
N ARG A 149 -9.13 -2.39 -8.39
CA ARG A 149 -9.80 -2.08 -7.11
C ARG A 149 -9.99 -3.34 -6.25
N PRO A 150 -9.79 -3.23 -4.92
CA PRO A 150 -10.10 -4.29 -3.96
C PRO A 150 -11.52 -4.83 -4.16
N THR A 151 -11.68 -6.15 -4.21
CA THR A 151 -12.98 -6.80 -4.35
C THR A 151 -13.25 -7.78 -3.22
N ASN A 152 -14.44 -7.70 -2.62
CA ASN A 152 -14.86 -8.62 -1.55
C ASN A 152 -15.06 -10.06 -2.06
N LYS A 153 -15.13 -10.26 -3.38
CA LYS A 153 -15.26 -11.59 -4.00
C LYS A 153 -13.98 -12.43 -3.86
N ARG A 154 -12.83 -11.80 -3.59
CA ARG A 154 -11.51 -12.46 -3.49
C ARG A 154 -10.71 -11.84 -2.34
N PRO A 155 -11.08 -12.15 -1.08
CA PRO A 155 -10.49 -11.51 0.08
C PRO A 155 -9.00 -11.86 0.25
N LEU A 156 -8.61 -13.09 -0.07
CA LEU A 156 -7.22 -13.55 0.04
C LEU A 156 -6.31 -12.86 -0.99
N ASP A 157 -6.72 -12.81 -2.26
CA ASP A 157 -5.99 -12.09 -3.32
C ASP A 157 -5.85 -10.60 -2.94
N THR A 158 -6.92 -10.01 -2.43
CA THR A 158 -6.91 -8.59 -2.00
C THR A 158 -5.95 -8.38 -0.83
N ALA A 159 -5.97 -9.26 0.17
CA ALA A 159 -5.09 -9.16 1.33
C ALA A 159 -3.62 -9.34 0.93
N LEU A 160 -3.27 -10.41 0.22
CA LEU A 160 -1.87 -10.72 -0.10
C LEU A 160 -1.26 -9.82 -1.19
N ILE A 161 -2.07 -9.12 -1.99
CA ILE A 161 -1.58 -8.14 -2.98
C ILE A 161 -1.54 -6.73 -2.38
N HIS A 162 -2.65 -6.25 -1.83
CA HIS A 162 -2.74 -4.86 -1.38
C HIS A 162 -2.09 -4.66 -0.01
N ALA A 163 -2.15 -5.63 0.90
CA ALA A 163 -1.61 -5.45 2.24
C ALA A 163 -0.10 -5.21 2.28
N PRO A 164 0.77 -6.04 1.65
CA PRO A 164 2.20 -5.78 1.66
C PRO A 164 2.57 -4.44 1.02
N MET A 165 1.90 -4.06 -0.07
CA MET A 165 2.17 -2.80 -0.76
C MET A 165 1.80 -1.57 0.07
N ARG A 166 0.68 -1.63 0.79
CA ARG A 166 0.23 -0.56 1.70
C ARG A 166 1.09 -0.49 2.94
N PHE A 167 1.40 -1.64 3.56
CA PHE A 167 2.33 -1.67 4.70
C PHE A 167 3.69 -1.11 4.33
N PHE A 168 4.21 -1.47 3.15
CA PHE A 168 5.50 -0.94 2.72
C PHE A 168 5.41 0.57 2.51
N LEU A 169 4.36 1.05 1.82
CA LEU A 169 4.17 2.47 1.56
C LEU A 169 4.06 3.28 2.86
N VAL A 170 3.24 2.84 3.82
CA VAL A 170 3.05 3.54 5.10
C VAL A 170 4.35 3.64 5.88
N LEU A 171 5.15 2.56 5.92
CA LEU A 171 6.44 2.59 6.59
C LEU A 171 7.39 3.63 5.99
N GLN A 172 7.45 3.67 4.66
CA GLN A 172 8.34 4.61 3.98
C GLN A 172 7.85 6.04 4.14
N LEU A 173 6.58 6.29 3.85
CA LEU A 173 5.98 7.61 3.90
C LEU A 173 5.98 8.22 5.31
N SER A 174 5.62 7.44 6.32
CA SER A 174 5.40 7.96 7.68
C SER A 174 6.63 7.89 8.58
N LEU A 175 7.67 7.12 8.20
CA LEU A 175 8.80 6.88 9.11
C LEU A 175 10.18 6.91 8.44
N ILE A 176 10.47 5.97 7.54
CA ILE A 176 11.86 5.72 7.11
C ILE A 176 12.37 6.81 6.14
N PHE A 177 11.53 7.26 5.19
CA PHE A 177 11.90 8.37 4.31
C PHE A 177 12.07 9.67 5.10
N PRO A 178 11.11 10.10 5.95
CA PRO A 178 11.31 11.29 6.77
C PRO A 178 12.52 11.18 7.71
N LEU A 179 12.77 10.02 8.33
CA LEU A 179 13.95 9.82 9.17
C LEU A 179 15.25 10.02 8.40
N SER A 180 15.36 9.44 7.20
CA SER A 180 16.53 9.61 6.34
C SER A 180 16.72 11.08 5.93
N LEU A 181 15.61 11.76 5.60
CA LEU A 181 15.62 13.17 5.25
C LEU A 181 16.06 14.06 6.42
N PHE A 182 15.58 13.81 7.64
CA PHE A 182 15.96 14.57 8.82
C PHE A 182 17.46 14.47 9.09
N ILE A 183 18.00 13.25 9.04
CA ILE A 183 19.44 13.04 9.24
C ILE A 183 20.26 13.72 8.13
N THR A 184 19.80 13.63 6.88
CA THR A 184 20.49 14.25 5.74
C THR A 184 20.50 15.78 5.83
N LEU A 185 19.41 16.38 6.32
CA LEU A 185 19.29 17.82 6.55
C LEU A 185 19.99 18.29 7.83
N GLY A 186 20.60 17.37 8.60
CA GLY A 186 21.24 17.70 9.88
C GLY A 186 20.26 18.05 11.00
N LEU A 187 18.97 17.68 10.87
CA LEU A 187 17.94 17.87 11.89
C LEU A 187 18.03 16.79 12.98
N THR A 188 19.24 16.63 13.54
CA THR A 188 19.60 15.64 14.55
C THR A 188 19.91 16.33 15.88
N HIS A 189 19.69 15.62 16.98
CA HIS A 189 20.06 16.08 18.32
C HIS A 189 21.48 15.65 18.68
N THR A 190 22.11 16.39 19.58
CA THR A 190 23.37 16.00 20.20
C THR A 190 23.17 14.70 20.98
N PRO A 191 23.88 13.61 20.64
CA PRO A 191 23.74 12.34 21.34
C PRO A 191 24.45 12.43 22.70
N SER A 192 23.71 12.35 23.80
CA SER A 192 24.29 12.26 25.15
C SER A 192 24.47 10.79 25.53
N ALA A 193 25.69 10.36 25.86
CA ALA A 193 25.97 9.01 26.36
C ALA A 193 26.37 9.06 27.85
N PRO A 194 25.68 8.35 28.78
CA PRO A 194 24.50 7.50 28.63
C PRO A 194 23.24 8.29 29.03
N GLY A 195 22.55 8.90 28.07
CA GLY A 195 21.38 9.72 28.41
C GLY A 195 20.44 10.00 27.24
N PRO A 196 19.26 10.57 27.53
CA PRO A 196 18.46 11.20 26.49
C PRO A 196 19.22 12.34 25.82
N PRO A 197 18.90 12.72 24.56
CA PRO A 197 19.53 13.86 23.92
C PRO A 197 19.33 15.13 24.76
N GLU A 198 20.40 15.90 24.97
CA GLU A 198 20.36 17.16 25.72
C GLU A 198 19.34 18.16 25.13
N ASP A 199 19.27 18.25 23.80
CA ASP A 199 18.47 19.24 23.08
C ASP A 199 17.22 18.64 22.42
N TYR A 200 16.43 17.85 23.16
CA TYR A 200 15.31 17.10 22.57
C TYR A 200 14.21 17.99 21.98
N ASP A 201 14.06 19.25 22.42
CA ASP A 201 13.06 20.21 21.92
C ASP A 201 13.43 20.86 20.58
N LEU A 202 14.66 20.66 20.11
CA LEU A 202 15.14 21.18 18.84
C LEU A 202 14.35 20.57 17.66
N TYR A 203 14.03 21.36 16.65
CA TYR A 203 13.29 20.92 15.45
C TYR A 203 11.90 20.32 15.70
N GLN A 204 11.29 20.56 16.87
CA GLN A 204 9.97 20.02 17.23
C GLN A 204 8.87 20.33 16.21
N TRP A 205 8.90 21.52 15.59
CA TRP A 205 7.89 21.93 14.60
C TRP A 205 8.03 21.22 13.26
N ALA A 206 9.27 20.96 12.82
CA ALA A 206 9.51 20.16 11.64
C ALA A 206 9.04 18.72 11.86
N GLY A 207 9.39 18.14 13.03
CA GLY A 207 8.89 16.83 13.44
C GLY A 207 7.38 16.76 13.50
N PHE A 208 6.76 17.76 14.12
CA PHE A 208 5.31 17.89 14.19
C PHE A 208 4.69 17.95 12.80
N GLY A 209 5.17 18.82 11.90
CA GLY A 209 4.63 18.96 10.56
C GLY A 209 4.64 17.65 9.77
N VAL A 210 5.72 16.89 9.85
CA VAL A 210 5.83 15.57 9.19
C VAL A 210 4.91 14.54 9.84
N VAL A 211 4.95 14.39 11.16
CA VAL A 211 4.15 13.38 11.86
C VAL A 211 2.66 13.70 11.72
N PHE A 212 2.26 14.94 11.91
CA PHE A 212 0.88 15.39 11.69
C PHE A 212 0.47 15.21 10.23
N GLY A 213 1.25 15.70 9.27
CA GLY A 213 0.89 15.65 7.85
C GLY A 213 0.73 14.23 7.31
N THR A 214 1.68 13.34 7.62
CA THR A 214 1.63 11.93 7.18
C THR A 214 0.50 11.16 7.85
N ASN A 215 0.25 11.38 9.14
CA ASN A 215 -0.86 10.71 9.85
C ASN A 215 -2.22 11.29 9.50
N PHE A 216 -2.33 12.59 9.27
CA PHE A 216 -3.57 13.20 8.79
C PHE A 216 -3.94 12.66 7.41
N LEU A 217 -2.98 12.59 6.48
CA LEU A 217 -3.17 11.95 5.20
C LEU A 217 -3.59 10.48 5.36
N GLY A 218 -2.91 9.73 6.23
CA GLY A 218 -3.26 8.34 6.53
C GLY A 218 -4.67 8.19 7.09
N TRP A 219 -5.07 9.08 7.99
CA TRP A 219 -6.41 9.11 8.55
C TRP A 219 -7.48 9.38 7.49
N LEU A 220 -7.25 10.34 6.58
CA LEU A 220 -8.17 10.58 5.45
C LEU A 220 -8.32 9.33 4.58
N VAL A 221 -7.23 8.63 4.28
CA VAL A 221 -7.28 7.36 3.54
C VAL A 221 -8.12 6.32 4.28
N VAL A 222 -7.91 6.17 5.60
CA VAL A 222 -8.66 5.23 6.44
C VAL A 222 -10.15 5.57 6.47
N VAL A 223 -10.53 6.83 6.67
CA VAL A 223 -11.94 7.25 6.74
C VAL A 223 -12.64 7.10 5.40
N PHE A 224 -12.06 7.61 4.31
CA PHE A 224 -12.73 7.60 3.00
C PHE A 224 -12.71 6.24 2.32
N ARG A 225 -11.67 5.42 2.54
CA ARG A 225 -11.53 4.11 1.88
C ARG A 225 -11.82 2.92 2.77
N ARG A 226 -12.07 3.12 4.07
CA ARG A 226 -12.25 2.06 5.08
C ARG A 226 -11.11 1.05 5.05
N ASP A 227 -9.88 1.56 4.89
CA ASP A 227 -8.69 0.76 4.68
C ASP A 227 -8.11 0.24 6.01
N ILE A 228 -8.47 -0.99 6.35
CA ILE A 228 -8.04 -1.65 7.59
C ILE A 228 -6.51 -1.82 7.62
N VAL A 229 -5.90 -2.14 6.48
CA VAL A 229 -4.46 -2.36 6.38
C VAL A 229 -3.71 -1.07 6.70
N TRP A 230 -4.13 0.03 6.07
CA TRP A 230 -3.55 1.34 6.32
C TRP A 230 -3.72 1.76 7.78
N CYS A 231 -4.89 1.50 8.37
CA CYS A 231 -5.18 1.79 9.77
C CYS A 231 -4.20 1.07 10.71
N VAL A 232 -4.04 -0.25 10.55
CA VAL A 232 -3.13 -1.05 11.39
C VAL A 232 -1.67 -0.59 11.22
N ALA A 233 -1.24 -0.39 9.98
CA ALA A 233 0.10 0.07 9.67
C ALA A 233 0.41 1.44 10.29
N ALA A 234 -0.46 2.43 10.07
CA ALA A 234 -0.27 3.78 10.59
C ALA A 234 -0.30 3.81 12.13
N THR A 235 -1.23 3.07 12.74
CA THR A 235 -1.32 2.94 14.20
C THR A 235 -0.02 2.35 14.78
N TRP A 236 0.54 1.32 14.15
CA TRP A 236 1.79 0.72 14.61
C TRP A 236 2.99 1.68 14.49
N VAL A 237 3.05 2.48 13.42
CA VAL A 237 4.07 3.53 13.27
C VAL A 237 3.93 4.58 14.38
N CYS A 238 2.72 5.01 14.72
CA CYS A 238 2.50 5.90 15.86
C CYS A 238 2.99 5.29 17.18
N VAL A 239 2.67 4.01 17.43
CA VAL A 239 3.15 3.27 18.60
C VAL A 239 4.68 3.22 18.63
N ALA A 240 5.32 2.94 17.50
CA ALA A 240 6.78 2.96 17.40
C ALA A 240 7.38 4.34 17.72
N LEU A 241 6.69 5.43 17.39
CA LEU A 241 7.14 6.79 17.66
C LEU A 241 7.00 7.18 19.13
N PHE A 242 5.81 7.03 19.74
CA PHE A 242 5.58 7.52 21.11
C PHE A 242 6.19 6.62 22.19
N THR A 243 6.51 5.36 21.88
CA THR A 243 7.15 4.44 22.84
C THR A 243 8.66 4.71 23.04
N MET A 244 9.28 5.52 22.18
CA MET A 244 10.63 6.03 22.39
C MET A 244 10.56 7.34 23.17
N ARG A 245 11.35 7.48 24.24
CA ARG A 245 11.40 8.69 25.08
C ARG A 245 12.84 9.16 25.29
N PRO A 246 13.06 10.47 25.51
CA PRO A 246 12.09 11.57 25.50
C PRO A 246 11.73 12.02 24.07
N LYS A 247 10.62 12.75 23.96
CA LYS A 247 10.09 13.30 22.72
C LYS A 247 9.49 14.68 22.98
N PRO A 248 9.63 15.64 22.06
CA PRO A 248 8.90 16.89 22.15
C PRO A 248 7.40 16.67 22.23
N ALA A 249 6.75 17.49 23.07
CA ALA A 249 5.32 17.41 23.30
C ALA A 249 4.50 17.41 21.99
N PRO A 250 4.77 18.27 20.99
CA PRO A 250 3.98 18.29 19.75
C PRO A 250 4.00 16.95 19.00
N VAL A 251 5.17 16.31 18.88
CA VAL A 251 5.33 15.03 18.19
C VAL A 251 4.70 13.90 19.01
N TYR A 252 4.95 13.89 20.32
CA TYR A 252 4.45 12.87 21.23
C TYR A 252 2.91 12.86 21.32
N ILE A 253 2.30 14.04 21.51
CA ILE A 253 0.84 14.19 21.57
C ILE A 253 0.22 13.78 20.24
N THR A 254 0.78 14.24 19.11
CA THR A 254 0.26 13.90 17.78
C THR A 254 0.27 12.39 17.54
N ALA A 255 1.38 11.70 17.88
CA ALA A 255 1.45 10.25 17.74
C ALA A 255 0.38 9.53 18.59
N ILE A 256 0.14 9.96 19.83
CA ILE A 256 -0.91 9.38 20.69
C ILE A 256 -2.31 9.63 20.12
N VAL A 257 -2.61 10.87 19.74
CA VAL A 257 -3.92 11.25 19.20
C VAL A 257 -4.23 10.41 17.97
N PHE A 258 -3.29 10.30 17.03
CA PHE A 258 -3.51 9.51 15.82
C PHE A 258 -3.54 7.99 16.08
N THR A 259 -2.89 7.49 17.13
CA THR A 259 -3.04 6.07 17.54
C THR A 259 -4.50 5.73 17.86
N VAL A 260 -5.26 6.68 18.40
CA VAL A 260 -6.70 6.52 18.69
C VAL A 260 -7.56 6.95 17.49
N LEU A 261 -7.17 8.02 16.79
CA LEU A 261 -7.98 8.60 15.72
C LEU A 261 -8.09 7.67 14.49
N HIS A 262 -7.05 6.91 14.17
CA HIS A 262 -7.11 5.91 13.08
C HIS A 262 -8.19 4.84 13.31
N PRO A 263 -8.19 4.06 14.42
CA PRO A 263 -9.22 3.06 14.65
C PRO A 263 -10.61 3.67 14.85
N VAL A 264 -10.72 4.82 15.53
CA VAL A 264 -12.01 5.52 15.67
C VAL A 264 -12.55 5.97 14.31
N GLY A 265 -11.69 6.52 13.44
CA GLY A 265 -12.07 6.92 12.09
C GLY A 265 -12.53 5.73 11.23
N LEU A 266 -11.85 4.59 11.34
CA LEU A 266 -12.26 3.35 10.68
C LEU A 266 -13.63 2.87 11.17
N LEU A 267 -13.81 2.77 12.48
CA LEU A 267 -15.08 2.35 13.09
C LEU A 267 -16.22 3.29 12.72
N GLY A 268 -15.99 4.60 12.83
CA GLY A 268 -16.96 5.63 12.45
C GLY A 268 -17.37 5.52 10.97
N SER A 269 -16.40 5.32 10.06
CA SER A 269 -16.69 5.15 8.63
C SER A 269 -17.44 3.85 8.31
N LEU A 270 -17.15 2.75 9.02
CA LEU A 270 -17.87 1.49 8.89
C LEU A 270 -19.31 1.60 9.39
N ILE A 271 -19.52 2.20 10.56
CA ILE A 271 -20.83 2.45 11.14
C ILE A 271 -21.65 3.34 10.21
N TYR A 272 -21.08 4.46 9.77
CA TYR A 272 -21.74 5.39 8.85
C TYR A 272 -22.16 4.70 7.55
N SER A 273 -21.29 3.88 6.95
CA SER A 273 -21.62 3.11 5.75
C SER A 273 -22.84 2.22 5.94
N LYS A 274 -22.88 1.50 7.06
CA LYS A 274 -23.93 0.52 7.33
C LYS A 274 -25.28 1.22 7.53
N PHE A 275 -25.31 2.26 8.37
CA PHE A 275 -26.55 3.00 8.63
C PHE A 275 -27.08 3.75 7.41
N TYR A 276 -26.21 4.32 6.56
CA TYR A 276 -26.67 5.07 5.38
C TYR A 276 -27.03 4.17 4.19
N GLN A 277 -26.47 2.95 4.10
CA GLN A 277 -26.87 1.96 3.09
C GLN A 277 -28.18 1.27 3.47
N ASP A 278 -28.42 0.98 4.75
CA ASP A 278 -29.68 0.37 5.21
C ASP A 278 -30.87 1.36 5.14
N ASN A 279 -30.60 2.67 5.11
CA ASN A 279 -31.61 3.73 4.99
C ASN A 279 -31.92 4.14 3.54
N SER A 280 -31.32 3.52 2.52
CA SER A 280 -31.83 3.67 1.15
C SER A 280 -33.11 2.85 1.03
N VAL A 281 -34.25 3.47 1.38
CA VAL A 281 -35.58 2.91 1.13
C VAL A 281 -35.69 2.70 -0.38
N SER A 282 -35.58 1.46 -0.85
CA SER A 282 -36.02 1.12 -2.19
C SER A 282 -37.54 1.30 -2.22
N LEU A 283 -38.02 2.23 -3.04
CA LEU A 283 -39.45 2.39 -3.27
C LEU A 283 -39.97 1.07 -3.89
N PRO A 284 -41.03 0.46 -3.35
CA PRO A 284 -41.66 -0.69 -3.99
C PRO A 284 -42.23 -0.22 -5.34
N GLY A 285 -41.56 -0.54 -6.44
CA GLY A 285 -42.00 -0.17 -7.80
C GLY A 285 -40.90 -0.09 -8.85
N ASP A 286 -39.63 0.13 -8.48
CA ASP A 286 -38.55 0.37 -9.46
C ASP A 286 -38.01 -0.88 -10.18
N ASP A 287 -38.48 -2.08 -9.80
CA ASP A 287 -38.05 -3.35 -10.40
C ASP A 287 -39.09 -3.96 -11.38
N THR A 288 -40.17 -3.25 -11.72
CA THR A 288 -41.28 -3.86 -12.49
C THR A 288 -41.65 -3.25 -13.83
N ASP A 289 -41.15 -2.09 -14.29
CA ASP A 289 -41.68 -1.49 -15.53
C ASP A 289 -40.70 -0.67 -16.41
N HIS A 290 -39.48 -1.16 -16.64
CA HIS A 290 -38.66 -0.65 -17.77
C HIS A 290 -38.01 -1.76 -18.61
N PRO A 291 -38.80 -2.49 -19.43
CA PRO A 291 -38.26 -3.33 -20.50
C PRO A 291 -37.83 -2.43 -21.67
N GLY A 292 -36.66 -1.80 -21.57
CA GLY A 292 -36.28 -0.82 -22.61
C GLY A 292 -34.81 -0.52 -22.88
N LEU A 293 -33.86 -0.80 -21.98
CA LEU A 293 -32.52 -0.23 -22.15
C LEU A 293 -31.32 -1.18 -22.06
N HIS A 294 -31.52 -2.49 -21.90
CA HIS A 294 -30.45 -3.48 -22.07
C HIS A 294 -30.94 -4.65 -22.91
N ASN A 295 -30.71 -4.59 -24.23
CA ASN A 295 -30.35 -5.82 -24.95
C ASN A 295 -29.68 -5.59 -26.31
N GLY A 296 -28.65 -6.40 -26.54
CA GLY A 296 -27.93 -6.60 -27.80
C GLY A 296 -26.57 -7.19 -27.48
N SER A 297 -26.32 -8.51 -27.54
CA SER A 297 -27.06 -9.58 -28.20
C SER A 297 -26.58 -10.95 -27.69
N SER A 298 -27.51 -11.82 -27.30
CA SER A 298 -27.36 -13.27 -27.47
C SER A 298 -28.72 -13.92 -27.65
N THR A 299 -28.71 -14.94 -28.50
CA THR A 299 -29.76 -15.51 -29.33
C THR A 299 -30.70 -16.46 -28.58
N GLN A 300 -31.85 -16.77 -29.23
CA GLN A 300 -32.82 -17.88 -28.96
C GLN A 300 -33.82 -17.69 -27.80
N ALA A 301 -35.11 -18.03 -27.89
CA ALA A 301 -35.94 -18.66 -28.92
C ALA A 301 -37.44 -18.47 -28.57
N GLY A 302 -38.28 -18.35 -29.62
CA GLY A 302 -39.64 -18.91 -29.68
C GLY A 302 -40.71 -18.46 -28.68
N ARG A 303 -41.52 -17.45 -29.06
CA ARG A 303 -42.98 -17.49 -28.87
C ARG A 303 -43.66 -16.50 -29.83
N VAL A 304 -44.48 -17.03 -30.74
CA VAL A 304 -45.35 -16.22 -31.60
C VAL A 304 -46.51 -15.77 -30.72
N GLU A 305 -46.50 -14.50 -30.31
CA GLU A 305 -47.64 -13.85 -29.66
C GLU A 305 -48.09 -12.69 -30.55
N ARG A 306 -49.34 -12.81 -30.99
CA ARG A 306 -49.96 -12.03 -32.07
C ARG A 306 -50.24 -10.62 -31.56
N ALA A 307 -49.57 -9.61 -32.11
CA ALA A 307 -49.85 -8.21 -31.79
C ALA A 307 -51.29 -7.82 -32.22
N PRO A 308 -51.99 -6.98 -31.44
CA PRO A 308 -53.30 -6.48 -31.81
C PRO A 308 -53.20 -5.55 -33.01
N ARG A 309 -54.00 -5.84 -34.04
CA ARG A 309 -54.09 -5.11 -35.30
C ARG A 309 -54.73 -3.74 -35.06
N GLU A 310 -54.00 -2.67 -35.33
CA GLU A 310 -54.59 -1.32 -35.42
C GLU A 310 -55.59 -1.29 -36.57
N VAL A 311 -56.80 -0.80 -36.27
CA VAL A 311 -57.88 -0.63 -37.24
C VAL A 311 -57.63 0.69 -37.96
N GLU A 312 -57.29 0.62 -39.25
CA GLU A 312 -57.14 1.81 -40.09
C GLU A 312 -58.49 2.54 -40.21
N ALA A 313 -58.47 3.85 -39.93
CA ALA A 313 -59.64 4.72 -39.80
C ALA A 313 -60.41 4.98 -41.11
N ASP A 314 -59.98 4.40 -42.23
CA ASP A 314 -60.53 4.69 -43.57
C ASP A 314 -61.67 3.74 -44.00
N GLN A 315 -62.09 2.81 -43.14
CA GLN A 315 -63.19 1.86 -43.42
C GLN A 315 -64.55 2.22 -42.80
N VAL A 316 -64.73 3.44 -42.26
CA VAL A 316 -65.97 3.83 -41.56
C VAL A 316 -66.94 4.66 -42.44
N TRP A 317 -66.56 5.01 -43.67
CA TRP A 317 -67.45 5.80 -44.56
C TRP A 317 -67.40 5.33 -46.03
N SER A 318 -68.05 4.21 -46.32
CA SER A 318 -68.56 3.87 -47.67
C SER A 318 -69.74 2.92 -47.60
#